data_AF-A0A9W4Z8N9-F1
#
_entry.id   AF-A0A9W4Z8N9-F1
#
_cell.length_a   1.000
_cell.length_b   1.000
_cell.length_c   1.000
_cell.angle_alpha   90.00
_cell.angle_beta   90.00
_cell.angle_gamma   90.00
#
_symmetry.space_group_name_H-M   'P 1'
#
loop_
_entity.id
_entity.type
_entity.pdbx_description
1 polymer ?
#
loop_
_entity_poly.entity_id
_entity_poly.type
_entity_poly.pdbx_seq_one_letter_code
_entity_poly.pdbx_strand_id
1 'polypeptide(L)' 'MHTKNRHDCWETFWKEQVTVDGELDIEQVKQELFNYKTLLDQINQPQNGIIQPQILIQLAAEERTQKHREKQLALA' A
#
# COMPACT_ATOMS: atom_id res chain seq x y z
N MET A 1 -18.93 17.37 9.11
CA MET A 1 -17.89 16.59 8.41
C MET A 1 -17.22 15.69 9.43
N HIS A 2 -17.50 14.38 9.40
CA HIS A 2 -16.89 13.46 10.36
C HIS A 2 -15.38 13.42 10.14
N THR A 3 -14.62 13.86 11.14
CA THR A 3 -13.25 13.40 11.35
C THR A 3 -13.32 11.91 11.64
N LYS A 4 -13.43 11.08 10.59
CA LYS A 4 -13.20 9.63 10.72
C LYS A 4 -11.81 9.49 11.33
N ASN A 5 -11.74 8.78 12.45
CA ASN A 5 -10.50 8.52 13.16
C ASN A 5 -9.47 8.00 12.14
N ARG A 6 -8.25 8.52 12.15
CA ARG A 6 -7.20 8.08 11.20
C ARG A 6 -7.04 6.55 11.26
N HIS A 7 -7.26 5.98 12.43
CA HIS A 7 -7.29 4.53 12.63
C HIS A 7 -8.34 3.84 11.75
N ASP A 8 -9.60 4.25 11.82
CA ASP A 8 -10.70 3.66 11.05
C ASP A 8 -10.48 3.80 9.54
N CYS A 9 -9.89 4.91 9.09
CA CYS A 9 -9.51 5.10 7.69
C CYS A 9 -8.45 4.09 7.25
N TRP A 10 -7.41 3.89 8.06
CA TRP A 10 -6.35 2.91 7.78
C TRP A 10 -6.87 1.48 7.83
N GLU A 11 -7.72 1.16 8.81
CA GLU A 11 -8.33 -0.16 8.93
C GLU A 11 -9.22 -0.48 7.72
N THR A 12 -10.07 0.47 7.33
CA THR A 12 -10.96 0.32 6.16
C THR A 12 -10.13 0.11 4.89
N PHE A 13 -9.11 0.96 4.68
CA PHE A 13 -8.22 0.84 3.53
C PHE A 13 -7.59 -0.55 3.47
N TRP A 14 -6.96 -1.03 4.56
CA TRP A 14 -6.31 -2.32 4.56
C TRP A 14 -7.29 -3.47 4.37
N LYS A 15 -8.47 -3.42 4.99
CA LYS A 15 -9.53 -4.42 4.75
C LYS A 15 -9.87 -4.51 3.26
N GLU A 16 -10.11 -3.38 2.59
CA GLU A 16 -10.40 -3.38 1.15
C GLU A 16 -9.23 -3.90 0.30
N GLN A 17 -8.00 -3.78 0.78
CA GLN A 17 -6.83 -4.27 0.06
C GLN A 17 -6.63 -5.77 0.18
N VAL A 18 -6.78 -6.34 1.37
CA VAL A 18 -6.43 -7.75 1.65
C VAL A 18 -7.63 -8.68 1.79
N THR A 19 -8.84 -8.17 1.57
CA THR A 19 -10.08 -8.96 1.63
C THR A 19 -10.64 -9.14 0.23
N VAL A 20 -11.08 -10.35 -0.08
CA VAL A 20 -11.86 -10.71 -1.28
C VAL A 20 -13.14 -11.41 -0.81
N ASP A 21 -14.29 -10.97 -1.31
CA ASP A 21 -15.62 -11.51 -0.92
C ASP A 21 -15.89 -11.55 0.59
N GLY A 22 -15.30 -10.63 1.35
CA GLY A 22 -15.45 -10.55 2.80
C GLY A 22 -14.50 -11.45 3.60
N GLU A 23 -13.66 -12.26 2.94
CA GLU A 23 -12.65 -13.08 3.58
C GLU A 23 -11.23 -12.57 3.33
N LEU A 24 -10.35 -12.79 4.31
CA LEU A 24 -8.95 -12.41 4.22
C LEU A 24 -8.24 -13.29 3.18
N ASP A 25 -7.73 -12.66 2.12
CA ASP A 25 -6.90 -13.32 1.12
C ASP A 25 -5.45 -13.34 1.61
N ILE A 26 -5.02 -14.51 2.07
CA ILE A 26 -3.66 -14.74 2.59
C ILE A 26 -2.59 -14.52 1.52
N GLU A 27 -2.86 -14.82 0.26
CA GLU A 27 -1.90 -14.58 -0.82
C GLU A 27 -1.75 -13.09 -1.09
N GLN A 28 -2.85 -12.33 -1.01
CA GLN A 28 -2.81 -10.88 -1.08
C GLN A 28 -2.03 -10.28 0.10
N VAL A 29 -2.24 -10.76 1.33
CA VAL A 29 -1.45 -10.34 2.51
C VAL A 29 0.04 -10.59 2.30
N LYS A 30 0.42 -11.78 1.81
CA LYS A 30 1.84 -12.11 1.54
C LYS A 30 2.44 -11.17 0.50
N GLN A 31 1.70 -10.87 -0.56
CA GLN A 31 2.15 -9.95 -1.60
C GLN A 31 2.40 -8.54 -1.05
N GLU A 32 1.52 -8.04 -0.18
CA GLU A 32 1.70 -6.74 0.47
C GLU A 32 2.94 -6.69 1.37
N LEU A 33 3.16 -7.75 2.16
CA LEU A 33 4.36 -7.85 3.00
C LEU A 33 5.64 -7.92 2.16
N PHE A 34 5.61 -8.63 1.03
CA PHE A 34 6.75 -8.72 0.12
C PHE A 34 7.05 -7.37 -0.55
N ASN A 35 6.03 -6.64 -0.99
CA ASN A 35 6.17 -5.29 -1.55
C ASN A 35 6.78 -4.34 -0.53
N TYR A 36 6.29 -4.36 0.72
CA TYR A 36 6.83 -3.55 1.81
C TYR A 36 8.30 -3.87 2.09
N LYS A 37 8.66 -5.16 2.18
CA LYS A 37 10.05 -5.59 2.36
C LYS A 37 10.94 -5.11 1.21
N THR A 38 10.47 -5.24 -0.03
CA THR A 38 11.21 -4.81 -1.21
C THR A 38 11.49 -3.31 -1.19
N LEU A 39 10.51 -2.50 -0.80
CA LEU A 39 10.69 -1.06 -0.62
C LEU A 39 11.71 -0.74 0.48
N LEU A 40 11.65 -1.42 1.63
CA LEU A 40 12.63 -1.25 2.70
C LEU A 40 14.04 -1.63 2.24
N ASP A 41 14.19 -2.74 1.52
CA ASP A 41 15.48 -3.19 1.02
C ASP A 41 16.05 -2.16 0.01
N GLN A 42 15.22 -1.55 -0.83
CA GLN A 42 15.63 -0.44 -1.72
C GLN A 42 16.02 0.82 -0.96
N ILE A 43 15.27 1.23 0.06
CA ILE A 43 15.57 2.40 0.89
C ILE A 43 16.91 2.21 1.62
N ASN A 44 17.17 1.00 2.09
CA ASN A 44 18.37 0.66 2.86
C ASN A 44 19.59 0.34 1.97
N GLN A 45 19.43 0.31 0.64
CA GLN A 45 20.55 0.05 -0.26
C GLN A 45 21.51 1.26 -0.32
N PRO A 46 22.80 1.07 0.00
CA PRO A 46 23.78 2.15 -0.01
C PRO A 46 24.06 2.70 -1.42
N GLN A 47 23.65 1.98 -2.47
CA GLN A 47 23.84 2.36 -3.87
C GLN A 47 22.80 3.38 -4.37
N ASN A 48 21.71 3.61 -3.61
CA ASN A 48 20.68 4.60 -3.94
C ASN A 48 21.10 6.06 -3.63
N GLY A 49 22.40 6.36 -3.58
CA GLY A 49 22.93 7.72 -3.37
C GLY A 49 22.45 8.77 -4.38
N ILE A 50 21.76 8.37 -5.45
CA ILE A 50 21.15 9.23 -6.46
C ILE A 50 19.69 9.59 -6.12
N ILE A 51 18.93 8.71 -5.46
CA ILE A 51 17.50 8.92 -5.15
C ILE A 51 17.29 8.90 -3.64
N GLN A 52 16.85 10.02 -3.08
CA GLN A 52 16.59 10.13 -1.65
C GLN A 52 15.45 9.18 -1.23
N PRO A 53 15.56 8.48 -0.07
CA PRO A 53 14.53 7.55 0.43
C PRO A 53 13.11 8.10 0.41
N GLN A 54 12.94 9.39 0.73
CA GLN A 54 11.66 10.08 0.71
C GLN A 54 10.99 10.10 -0.68
N ILE A 55 11.77 10.12 -1.77
CA ILE A 55 11.25 10.03 -3.13
C ILE A 55 10.71 8.62 -3.39
N LEU A 56 11.44 7.58 -2.96
CA LEU A 56 10.99 6.19 -3.11
C LEU A 56 9.70 5.93 -2.32
N ILE A 57 9.61 6.46 -1.11
CA ILE A 57 8.40 6.36 -0.27
C ILE A 57 7.21 7.07 -0.96
N GLN A 58 7.43 8.27 -1.50
CA GLN A 58 6.38 9.03 -2.19
C GLN A 58 5.88 8.28 -3.43
N LEU A 59 6.80 7.78 -4.26
CA LEU A 59 6.46 6.99 -5.45
C LEU A 59 5.66 5.73 -5.10
N ALA A 60 6.08 5.00 -4.06
CA ALA A 60 5.34 3.81 -3.60
C ALA A 60 3.93 4.16 -3.09
N ALA A 61 3.77 5.28 -2.38
CA ALA A 61 2.47 5.75 -1.92
C ALA A 61 1.54 6.15 -3.08
N GLU A 62 2.09 6.82 -4.10
CA GLU A 62 1.35 7.19 -5.31
C GLU A 62 0.92 5.96 -6.12
N GLU A 63 1.83 5.02 -6.36
CA GLU A 63 1.53 3.76 -7.03
C GLU A 63 0.43 2.99 -6.29
N ARG A 64 0.50 2.94 -4.96
CA ARG A 64 -0.50 2.27 -4.14
C ARG A 64 -1.87 2.94 -4.24
N THR A 65 -1.89 4.28 -4.19
CA THR A 65 -3.12 5.07 -4.35
C THR A 65 -3.74 4.84 -5.72
N GLN A 66 -2.91 4.73 -6.76
CA GLN A 66 -3.37 4.48 -8.12
C GLN A 66 -3.96 3.08 -8.28
N LYS A 67 -3.27 2.03 -7.81
CA LYS A 67 -3.80 0.65 -7.82
C LYS A 67 -5.12 0.51 -7.06
N HIS A 68 -5.24 1.20 -5.93
CA HIS A 68 -6.50 1.21 -5.18
C HIS A 68 -7.65 1.85 -5.98
N ARG A 69 -7.40 2.98 -6.65
CA ARG A 69 -8.39 3.59 -7.55
C ARG A 69 -8.80 2.64 -8.67
N GLU A 70 -7.86 1.95 -9.30
CA GLU A 70 -8.13 0.98 -10.36
C GLU A 70 -8.97 -0.20 -9.84
N LYS A 71 -8.66 -0.74 -8.65
CA LYS A 71 -9.46 -1.79 -8.00
C LYS A 71 -10.90 -1.33 -7.76
N GLN A 72 -11.09 -0.11 -7.24
CA GLN A 72 -12.41 0.45 -6.99
C GLN A 72 -13.21 0.68 -8.29
N LEU A 73 -12.53 1.11 -9.37
CA LEU A 73 -13.16 1.24 -10.69
C LEU A 73 -13.54 -0.10 -11.32
N ALA A 74 -12.75 -1.15 -11.10
CA ALA A 74 -13.05 -2.49 -11.63
C ALA A 74 -14.21 -3.20 -10.91
N LEU A 75 -14.57 -2.73 -9.72
CA LEU A 75 -15.69 -3.23 -8.91
C LEU A 75 -17.01 -2.46 -9.15
N ALA A 76 -16.98 -1.36 -9.90
CA ALA A 76 -18.13 -0.48 -10.20
C ALA A 76 -18.76 -0.83 -11.56
#